data_AF-A0A8S9JEP0-F1
#
_entry.id   AF-A0A8S9JEP0-F1
#
_cell.length_a   1.000
_cell.length_b   1.000
_cell.length_c   1.000
_cell.angle_alpha   90.00
_cell.angle_beta   90.00
_cell.angle_gamma   90.00
#
_symmetry.space_group_name_H-M   'P 1'
#
loop_
_entity.id
_entity.type
_entity.pdbx_description
1 polymer ?
#
loop_
_entity_poly.entity_id
_entity_poly.type
_entity_poly.pdbx_seq_one_letter_code
_entity_poly.pdbx_strand_id
1 'polypeptide(L)'
;MESSKVQEVEETYQKVDPESEEPNAARVLALDVILKSLLKISAFLSDFLLEFCQETTHHSFTEDGEYAVPPSTQLRDFLLNNLNVTHPLEANGVFDFLVTILDLLPLWRSVEEEPLSSKFEVYHQVAKKICNRCKLVTEYPVERSYCLIVSAFKDFAFENILKVIRIALMMMPCDKEGCGKQTYVERVISKLPPVFTIAVEWEKNETDEDIFATTSVLSTEIDISEIFKYEGDSLFTKYRLVSMVCWHGDQYSCIAYENRSWVIHFGIQNEVIGDWNRVLSIFAKLKIRPEILFFENVMGRDQIVSGN
;
A
#
# COMPACT_ATOMS: atom_id res chain seq x y z
N MET A 1 -56.92 -46.26 -6.88
CA MET A 1 -57.02 -45.74 -5.50
C MET A 1 -55.71 -46.13 -4.82
N GLU A 2 -54.69 -45.26 -4.82
CA GLU A 2 -54.57 -44.03 -3.98
C GLU A 2 -54.41 -44.42 -2.50
N SER A 3 -53.52 -43.86 -1.66
CA SER A 3 -52.41 -42.89 -1.80
C SER A 3 -51.52 -43.03 -0.53
N SER A 4 -50.34 -42.45 -0.29
CA SER A 4 -49.55 -41.35 -0.89
C SER A 4 -48.03 -41.60 -0.75
N LYS A 5 -47.20 -40.72 -1.33
CA LYS A 5 -45.75 -40.59 -1.04
C LYS A 5 -45.51 -39.94 0.33
N VAL A 6 -44.41 -40.31 0.99
CA VAL A 6 -43.34 -39.35 1.37
C VAL A 6 -42.02 -40.02 1.01
N GLN A 7 -41.09 -39.26 0.46
CA GLN A 7 -39.82 -39.73 -0.08
C GLN A 7 -38.73 -38.84 0.52
N GLU A 8 -38.13 -39.27 1.62
CA GLU A 8 -36.96 -38.60 2.19
C GLU A 8 -35.75 -38.96 1.34
N VAL A 9 -35.25 -37.98 0.60
CA VAL A 9 -33.94 -38.03 -0.05
C VAL A 9 -32.95 -37.49 0.97
N GLU A 10 -32.23 -38.39 1.64
CA GLU A 10 -31.06 -37.98 2.41
C GLU A 10 -29.99 -37.46 1.44
N GLU A 11 -29.90 -36.13 1.33
CA GLU A 11 -28.75 -35.48 0.72
C GLU A 11 -27.50 -35.97 1.44
N THR A 12 -26.63 -36.65 0.71
CA THR A 12 -25.36 -37.13 1.26
C THR A 12 -24.45 -35.92 1.43
N TYR A 13 -24.52 -35.29 2.61
CA TYR A 13 -23.58 -34.26 3.03
C TYR A 13 -22.18 -34.86 3.05
N GLN A 14 -21.46 -34.65 1.95
CA GLN A 14 -20.06 -34.98 1.83
C GLN A 14 -19.32 -34.10 2.84
N LYS A 15 -18.93 -34.69 3.97
CA LYS A 15 -18.13 -34.01 4.98
C LYS A 15 -16.82 -33.57 4.32
N VAL A 16 -16.71 -32.28 4.06
CA VAL A 16 -15.42 -31.65 3.75
C VAL A 16 -14.55 -31.82 4.97
N ASP A 17 -13.34 -32.35 4.78
CA ASP A 17 -12.37 -32.51 5.86
C ASP A 17 -11.95 -31.12 6.37
N PRO A 18 -12.11 -30.81 7.66
CA PRO A 18 -11.83 -29.48 8.20
C PRO A 18 -10.32 -29.15 8.31
N GLU A 19 -9.44 -30.07 7.90
CA GLU A 19 -7.98 -29.92 7.92
C GLU A 19 -7.36 -29.79 6.50
N SER A 20 -8.17 -29.54 5.48
CA SER A 20 -7.64 -28.96 4.23
C SER A 20 -7.38 -27.46 4.44
N GLU A 21 -6.15 -27.12 4.86
CA GLU A 21 -5.66 -25.74 4.94
C GLU A 21 -5.47 -25.13 3.53
N GLU A 22 -6.54 -24.98 2.76
CA GLU A 22 -6.51 -24.25 1.51
C GLU A 22 -6.18 -22.77 1.76
N PRO A 23 -5.22 -22.17 1.04
CA PRO A 23 -4.93 -20.75 1.13
C PRO A 23 -6.19 -19.90 0.91
N ASN A 24 -6.42 -18.92 1.78
CA ASN A 24 -7.54 -18.00 1.62
C ASN A 24 -7.39 -17.23 0.30
N ALA A 25 -8.28 -17.48 -0.65
CA ALA A 25 -8.20 -16.94 -2.01
C ALA A 25 -8.10 -15.40 -2.03
N ALA A 26 -8.80 -14.70 -1.12
CA ALA A 26 -8.73 -13.23 -1.04
C ALA A 26 -7.35 -12.74 -0.58
N ARG A 27 -6.63 -13.50 0.27
CA ARG A 27 -5.24 -13.20 0.63
C ARG A 27 -4.26 -13.44 -0.49
N VAL A 28 -4.41 -14.54 -1.24
CA VAL A 28 -3.56 -14.81 -2.40
C VAL A 28 -3.74 -13.72 -3.45
N LEU A 29 -4.99 -13.31 -3.73
CA LEU A 29 -5.29 -12.18 -4.61
C LEU A 29 -4.74 -10.85 -4.10
N ALA A 30 -4.83 -10.58 -2.79
CA ALA A 30 -4.23 -9.38 -2.19
C ALA A 30 -2.71 -9.37 -2.32
N LEU A 31 -2.04 -10.50 -2.08
CA LEU A 31 -0.59 -10.66 -2.25
C LEU A 31 -0.19 -10.40 -3.71
N ASP A 32 -0.90 -11.01 -4.65
CA ASP A 32 -0.63 -10.88 -6.09
C ASP A 32 -0.80 -9.44 -6.57
N VAL A 33 -1.81 -8.72 -6.06
CA VAL A 33 -2.04 -7.29 -6.37
C VAL A 33 -1.05 -6.37 -5.67
N ILE A 34 -0.66 -6.64 -4.43
CA ILE A 34 0.40 -5.91 -3.72
C ILE A 34 1.72 -6.07 -4.48
N LEU A 35 2.13 -7.31 -4.80
CA LEU A 35 3.34 -7.59 -5.57
C LEU A 35 3.31 -6.94 -6.95
N LYS A 36 2.18 -7.01 -7.66
CA LYS A 36 1.97 -6.30 -8.93
C LYS A 36 2.21 -4.79 -8.76
N SER A 37 1.73 -4.19 -7.66
CA SER A 37 1.90 -2.76 -7.38
C SER A 37 3.33 -2.39 -7.02
N LEU A 38 4.01 -3.22 -6.21
CA LEU A 38 5.41 -3.02 -5.82
C LEU A 38 6.35 -3.09 -7.04
N LEU A 39 6.13 -4.07 -7.94
CA LEU A 39 6.90 -4.25 -9.18
C LEU A 39 6.69 -3.13 -10.22
N LYS A 40 5.81 -2.14 -9.96
CA LYS A 40 5.63 -0.93 -10.78
C LYS A 40 6.42 0.27 -10.27
N ILE A 41 7.02 0.16 -9.09
CA ILE A 41 7.89 1.17 -8.49
C ILE A 41 9.31 0.92 -9.02
N SER A 42 9.92 1.90 -9.68
CA SER A 42 11.22 1.70 -10.33
C SER A 42 12.36 1.51 -9.33
N ALA A 43 12.33 2.22 -8.20
CA ALA A 43 13.29 2.08 -7.11
C ALA A 43 13.18 0.72 -6.37
N PHE A 44 12.02 0.07 -6.39
CA PHE A 44 11.87 -1.30 -5.87
C PHE A 44 12.32 -2.33 -6.91
N LEU A 45 11.87 -2.18 -8.16
CA LEU A 45 12.16 -3.12 -9.24
C LEU A 45 13.65 -3.18 -9.58
N SER A 46 14.36 -2.05 -9.57
CA SER A 46 15.79 -1.98 -9.89
C SER A 46 16.61 -2.78 -8.89
N ASP A 47 16.40 -2.53 -7.59
CA ASP A 47 17.10 -3.22 -6.51
C ASP A 47 16.69 -4.70 -6.44
N PHE A 48 15.40 -5.01 -6.59
CA PHE A 48 14.92 -6.40 -6.67
C PHE A 48 15.61 -7.20 -7.79
N LEU A 49 15.77 -6.61 -8.98
CA LEU A 49 16.48 -7.25 -10.08
C LEU A 49 18.00 -7.32 -9.84
N LEU A 50 18.59 -6.37 -9.10
CA LEU A 50 19.99 -6.41 -8.72
C LEU A 50 20.27 -7.53 -7.72
N GLU A 51 19.49 -7.62 -6.64
CA GLU A 51 19.52 -8.74 -5.67
C GLU A 51 19.27 -10.09 -6.36
N PHE A 52 18.45 -10.10 -7.41
CA PHE A 52 18.23 -11.30 -8.20
C PHE A 52 19.46 -11.72 -8.99
N CYS A 53 20.09 -10.77 -9.72
CA CYS A 53 21.25 -11.03 -10.58
C CYS A 53 22.58 -11.28 -9.84
N GLN A 54 22.71 -10.85 -8.60
CA GLN A 54 23.93 -11.04 -7.80
C GLN A 54 24.08 -12.45 -7.22
N GLU A 55 23.06 -13.30 -7.34
CA GLU A 55 23.07 -14.65 -6.79
C GLU A 55 24.03 -15.56 -7.58
N THR A 56 24.88 -16.32 -6.87
CA THR A 56 25.87 -17.24 -7.50
C THR A 56 25.27 -18.57 -7.96
N THR A 57 23.94 -18.69 -7.94
CA THR A 57 23.21 -19.86 -8.41
C THR A 57 23.16 -19.87 -9.94
N HIS A 58 23.29 -21.05 -10.56
CA HIS A 58 23.07 -21.18 -12.00
C HIS A 58 21.58 -20.95 -12.31
N HIS A 59 21.21 -19.73 -12.68
CA HIS A 59 19.89 -19.45 -13.24
C HIS A 59 19.66 -20.34 -14.46
N SER A 60 18.58 -21.13 -14.44
CA SER A 60 18.14 -21.89 -15.60
C SER A 60 17.43 -20.95 -16.58
N PHE A 61 17.91 -20.94 -17.81
CA PHE A 61 17.29 -20.22 -18.92
C PHE A 61 16.57 -21.20 -19.86
N THR A 62 15.51 -20.74 -20.51
CA THR A 62 14.89 -21.44 -21.64
C THR A 62 15.78 -21.37 -22.88
N GLU A 63 15.46 -22.14 -23.92
CA GLU A 63 16.19 -22.08 -25.21
C GLU A 63 16.10 -20.67 -25.87
N ASP A 64 15.05 -19.90 -25.54
CA ASP A 64 14.82 -18.53 -26.00
C ASP A 64 15.57 -17.46 -25.17
N GLY A 65 16.28 -17.86 -24.11
CA GLY A 65 17.06 -16.96 -23.24
C GLY A 65 16.27 -16.26 -22.13
N GLU A 66 15.00 -16.65 -21.89
CA GLU A 66 14.21 -16.19 -20.75
C GLU A 66 14.51 -17.01 -19.49
N TYR A 67 14.24 -16.48 -18.30
CA TYR A 67 14.34 -17.26 -17.06
C TYR A 67 13.31 -18.39 -17.04
N ALA A 68 13.73 -19.62 -16.74
CA ALA A 68 12.84 -20.78 -16.66
C ALA A 68 11.75 -20.64 -15.58
N VAL A 69 12.01 -19.84 -14.53
CA VAL A 69 11.01 -19.34 -13.59
C VAL A 69 11.23 -17.84 -13.40
N PRO A 70 10.29 -16.95 -13.77
CA PRO A 70 10.45 -15.51 -13.65
C PRO A 70 10.78 -15.07 -12.21
N PRO A 71 11.66 -14.06 -12.01
CA PRO A 71 12.03 -13.58 -10.67
C PRO A 71 10.83 -13.24 -9.78
N SER A 72 9.82 -12.59 -10.34
CA SER A 72 8.57 -12.23 -9.65
C SER A 72 7.79 -13.44 -9.14
N THR A 73 7.83 -14.57 -9.85
CA THR A 73 7.20 -15.83 -9.43
C THR A 73 7.93 -16.42 -8.24
N GLN A 74 9.27 -16.39 -8.25
CA GLN A 74 10.06 -16.90 -7.13
C GLN A 74 9.84 -16.07 -5.84
N LEU A 75 9.78 -14.74 -5.95
CA LEU A 75 9.45 -13.86 -4.81
C LEU A 75 8.03 -14.13 -4.27
N ARG A 76 7.07 -14.30 -5.17
CA ARG A 76 5.68 -14.65 -4.82
C ARG A 76 5.62 -15.97 -4.06
N ASP A 77 6.27 -17.01 -4.55
CA ASP A 77 6.25 -18.34 -3.95
C ASP A 77 6.96 -18.34 -2.58
N PHE A 78 8.07 -17.60 -2.43
CA PHE A 78 8.69 -17.36 -1.12
C PHE A 78 7.74 -16.67 -0.14
N LEU A 79 7.04 -15.61 -0.56
CA LEU A 79 6.10 -14.91 0.30
C LEU A 79 4.92 -15.81 0.67
N LEU A 80 4.36 -16.60 -0.26
CA LEU A 80 3.31 -17.58 0.04
C LEU A 80 3.77 -18.64 1.07
N ASN A 81 5.03 -19.07 1.01
CA ASN A 81 5.57 -20.06 1.94
C ASN A 81 5.85 -19.50 3.35
N ASN A 82 6.00 -18.18 3.50
CA ASN A 82 6.32 -17.52 4.78
C ASN A 82 5.14 -16.74 5.38
N LEU A 83 4.13 -16.38 4.58
CA LEU A 83 2.91 -15.75 5.05
C LEU A 83 1.91 -16.81 5.53
N ASN A 84 1.36 -16.64 6.73
CA ASN A 84 0.14 -17.36 7.10
C ASN A 84 -1.02 -16.84 6.21
N VAL A 85 -1.37 -17.60 5.18
CA VAL A 85 -2.45 -17.29 4.23
C VAL A 85 -3.78 -18.00 4.52
N THR A 86 -3.91 -18.75 5.61
CA THR A 86 -5.14 -19.53 5.89
C THR A 86 -6.25 -18.68 6.50
N HIS A 87 -5.92 -17.68 7.33
CA HIS A 87 -6.92 -16.77 7.89
C HIS A 87 -7.41 -15.72 6.88
N PRO A 88 -8.71 -15.36 6.89
CA PRO A 88 -9.25 -14.31 6.03
C PRO A 88 -8.66 -12.93 6.35
N LEU A 89 -8.63 -12.05 5.34
CA LEU A 89 -8.40 -10.63 5.54
C LEU A 89 -9.58 -10.00 6.28
N GLU A 90 -9.30 -9.25 7.35
CA GLU A 90 -10.28 -8.34 7.94
C GLU A 90 -10.51 -7.13 7.00
N ALA A 91 -11.62 -6.42 7.20
CA ALA A 91 -11.86 -5.16 6.50
C ALA A 91 -10.70 -4.19 6.78
N ASN A 92 -10.13 -3.60 5.71
CA ASN A 92 -8.93 -2.75 5.71
C ASN A 92 -7.60 -3.46 6.03
N GLY A 93 -7.60 -4.78 6.29
CA GLY A 93 -6.40 -5.55 6.66
C GLY A 93 -5.31 -5.67 5.57
N VAL A 94 -5.52 -5.06 4.39
CA VAL A 94 -4.53 -5.00 3.29
C VAL A 94 -3.27 -4.26 3.73
N PHE A 95 -3.43 -3.22 4.54
CA PHE A 95 -2.31 -2.45 5.08
C PHE A 95 -1.43 -3.30 5.99
N ASP A 96 -2.01 -3.99 6.98
CA ASP A 96 -1.26 -4.89 7.87
C ASP A 96 -0.61 -6.04 7.09
N PHE A 97 -1.26 -6.50 6.03
CA PHE A 97 -0.70 -7.50 5.13
C PHE A 97 0.49 -6.98 4.31
N LEU A 98 0.46 -5.72 3.83
CA LEU A 98 1.63 -5.07 3.24
C LEU A 98 2.77 -4.95 4.26
N VAL A 99 2.50 -4.53 5.49
CA VAL A 99 3.53 -4.45 6.55
C VAL A 99 4.17 -5.81 6.78
N THR A 100 3.35 -6.87 6.87
CA THR A 100 3.83 -8.26 7.01
C THR A 100 4.69 -8.68 5.82
N ILE A 101 4.32 -8.31 4.58
CA ILE A 101 5.13 -8.57 3.38
C ILE A 101 6.48 -7.84 3.47
N LEU A 102 6.49 -6.55 3.83
CA LEU A 102 7.71 -5.75 3.94
C LEU A 102 8.65 -6.24 5.05
N ASP A 103 8.12 -6.72 6.18
CA ASP A 103 8.92 -7.32 7.25
C ASP A 103 9.50 -8.71 6.88
N LEU A 104 8.97 -9.39 5.86
CA LEU A 104 9.54 -10.62 5.31
C LEU A 104 10.59 -10.39 4.22
N LEU A 105 10.63 -9.21 3.57
CA LEU A 105 11.60 -8.94 2.50
C LEU A 105 13.09 -9.07 2.94
N PRO A 106 13.51 -8.69 4.16
CA PRO A 106 14.88 -8.95 4.63
C PRO A 106 15.26 -10.44 4.72
N LEU A 107 14.29 -11.35 4.65
CA LEU A 107 14.51 -12.81 4.65
C LEU A 107 14.53 -13.41 3.23
N TRP A 108 14.15 -12.64 2.20
CA TRP A 108 14.11 -13.10 0.81
C TRP A 108 15.49 -13.54 0.32
N ARG A 109 16.50 -12.67 0.51
CA ARG A 109 17.89 -12.89 0.10
C ARG A 109 18.84 -12.21 1.09
N SER A 110 20.00 -12.83 1.35
CA SER A 110 21.03 -12.30 2.25
C SER A 110 21.96 -11.35 1.51
N VAL A 111 21.58 -10.07 1.41
CA VAL A 111 22.41 -9.00 0.85
C VAL A 111 23.19 -8.32 1.99
N GLU A 112 24.41 -7.84 1.72
CA GLU A 112 25.21 -7.07 2.69
C GLU A 112 24.77 -5.59 2.81
N GLU A 113 23.81 -5.13 1.98
CA GLU A 113 23.34 -3.74 1.86
C GLU A 113 21.97 -3.48 2.55
N GLU A 114 21.32 -2.35 2.27
CA GLU A 114 19.97 -2.06 2.79
C GLU A 114 18.92 -2.96 2.11
N PRO A 115 18.05 -3.71 2.84
CA PRO A 115 17.09 -4.63 2.25
C PRO A 115 15.99 -3.91 1.47
N LEU A 116 15.30 -4.58 0.53
CA LEU A 116 14.21 -3.99 -0.27
C LEU A 116 13.13 -3.22 0.52
N SER A 117 12.83 -3.60 1.76
CA SER A 117 11.86 -2.90 2.61
C SER A 117 12.33 -1.52 3.09
N SER A 118 13.65 -1.26 3.09
CA SER A 118 14.25 0.05 3.43
C SER A 118 13.74 1.20 2.55
N LYS A 119 13.32 0.90 1.31
CA LYS A 119 12.82 1.90 0.35
C LYS A 119 11.54 2.59 0.81
N PHE A 120 10.79 1.97 1.73
CA PHE A 120 9.51 2.43 2.25
C PHE A 120 9.63 3.02 3.67
N GLU A 121 10.80 2.96 4.31
CA GLU A 121 10.97 3.34 5.71
C GLU A 121 10.92 4.86 5.93
N VAL A 122 9.83 5.31 6.55
CA VAL A 122 9.66 6.66 7.06
C VAL A 122 10.19 6.70 8.50
N TYR A 123 11.32 7.40 8.68
CA TYR A 123 11.87 7.74 9.99
C TYR A 123 11.51 9.18 10.34
N HIS A 124 10.48 9.37 11.16
CA HIS A 124 10.04 10.69 11.60
C HIS A 124 10.04 10.83 13.12
N GLN A 125 10.18 12.06 13.59
CA GLN A 125 10.11 12.40 15.02
C GLN A 125 9.10 13.53 15.23
N VAL A 126 8.30 13.43 16.30
CA VAL A 126 7.56 14.59 16.80
C VAL A 126 8.53 15.47 17.58
N ALA A 127 8.96 16.59 16.98
CA ALA A 127 10.07 17.40 17.48
C ALA A 127 9.86 17.88 18.93
N LYS A 128 8.64 18.33 19.24
CA LYS A 128 8.18 18.67 20.60
C LYS A 128 6.67 18.88 20.62
N LYS A 129 5.94 18.28 21.56
CA LYS A 129 4.55 18.68 21.87
C LYS A 129 4.52 19.55 23.11
N ILE A 130 3.96 20.76 23.01
CA ILE A 130 3.79 21.67 24.15
C ILE A 130 2.33 22.08 24.28
N CYS A 131 1.61 21.51 25.26
CA CYS A 131 0.20 21.82 25.44
C CYS A 131 0.01 23.27 25.89
N ASN A 132 -0.69 24.08 25.08
CA ASN A 132 -0.87 25.51 25.38
C ASN A 132 -1.70 25.78 26.65
N ARG A 133 -2.55 24.82 27.08
CA ARG A 133 -3.38 24.88 28.29
C ARG A 133 -2.59 24.52 29.55
N CYS A 134 -2.05 23.31 29.65
CA CYS A 134 -1.42 22.81 30.88
C CYS A 134 0.11 22.96 30.92
N LYS A 135 0.73 23.45 29.84
CA LYS A 135 2.18 23.60 29.65
C LYS A 135 2.99 22.30 29.76
N LEU A 136 2.33 21.13 29.73
CA LEU A 136 3.02 19.85 29.61
C LEU A 136 3.82 19.83 28.30
N VAL A 137 5.09 19.48 28.45
CA VAL A 137 6.01 19.18 27.35
C VAL A 137 6.09 17.67 27.24
N THR A 138 5.81 17.14 26.05
CA THR A 138 6.00 15.72 25.72
C THR A 138 6.99 15.64 24.56
N GLU A 139 8.03 14.85 24.75
CA GLU A 139 9.02 14.49 23.73
C GLU A 139 8.78 13.04 23.35
N TYR A 140 8.83 12.75 22.06
CA TYR A 140 8.59 11.41 21.51
C TYR A 140 9.87 10.83 20.93
N PRO A 141 10.04 9.50 20.96
CA PRO A 141 11.10 8.83 20.22
C PRO A 141 10.93 9.05 18.71
N VAL A 142 11.96 8.70 17.94
CA VAL A 142 11.82 8.51 16.49
C VAL A 142 10.92 7.30 16.26
N GLU A 143 9.91 7.46 15.41
CA GLU A 143 9.03 6.39 14.95
C GLU A 143 9.53 5.88 13.58
N ARG A 144 9.70 4.56 13.44
CA ARG A 144 9.92 3.87 12.16
C ARG A 144 8.57 3.32 11.70
N SER A 145 8.20 3.62 10.47
CA SER A 145 6.97 3.13 9.83
C SER A 145 7.20 2.92 8.34
N TYR A 146 6.44 2.04 7.68
CA TYR A 146 6.51 1.86 6.21
C TYR A 146 5.51 2.72 5.43
N CYS A 147 4.60 3.39 6.13
CA CYS A 147 3.39 3.97 5.56
C CYS A 147 2.76 4.99 6.49
N LEU A 148 2.01 5.92 5.88
CA LEU A 148 1.13 6.84 6.55
C LEU A 148 -0.33 6.39 6.45
N ILE A 149 -0.96 6.05 7.57
CA ILE A 149 -2.38 5.70 7.62
C ILE A 149 -3.21 6.99 7.64
N VAL A 150 -4.24 7.06 6.79
CA VAL A 150 -5.13 8.21 6.66
C VAL A 150 -6.57 7.71 6.59
N SER A 151 -7.44 8.15 7.50
CA SER A 151 -8.84 7.73 7.46
C SER A 151 -9.56 8.37 6.27
N ALA A 152 -10.49 7.64 5.65
CA ALA A 152 -11.29 8.10 4.54
C ALA A 152 -12.07 9.38 4.88
N PHE A 153 -12.28 10.23 3.88
CA PHE A 153 -12.73 11.60 4.07
C PHE A 153 -14.22 11.74 3.76
N LYS A 154 -15.02 12.09 4.78
CA LYS A 154 -16.45 12.37 4.64
C LYS A 154 -16.74 13.83 4.26
N ASP A 155 -15.99 14.77 4.86
CA ASP A 155 -16.29 16.21 4.81
C ASP A 155 -15.20 17.11 4.17
N PHE A 156 -14.11 16.54 3.62
CA PHE A 156 -12.96 17.33 3.10
C PHE A 156 -13.03 17.68 1.61
N ALA A 157 -14.24 17.92 1.09
CA ALA A 157 -14.40 18.39 -0.29
C ALA A 157 -13.52 19.64 -0.55
N PHE A 158 -12.78 19.62 -1.65
CA PHE A 158 -11.90 20.70 -2.15
C PHE A 158 -10.55 20.94 -1.45
N GLU A 159 -10.14 20.16 -0.44
CA GLU A 159 -8.79 20.27 0.15
C GLU A 159 -7.85 19.15 -0.30
N ASN A 160 -6.60 19.50 -0.68
CA ASN A 160 -5.59 18.52 -1.11
C ASN A 160 -5.31 17.48 0.00
N ILE A 161 -5.17 16.20 -0.35
CA ILE A 161 -4.89 15.09 0.58
C ILE A 161 -3.82 15.45 1.62
N LEU A 162 -2.72 16.10 1.19
CA LEU A 162 -1.60 16.48 2.07
C LEU A 162 -2.00 17.43 3.20
N LYS A 163 -2.93 18.37 2.95
CA LYS A 163 -3.44 19.27 3.98
C LYS A 163 -4.30 18.54 4.99
N VAL A 164 -5.15 17.61 4.54
CA VAL A 164 -6.01 16.82 5.42
C VAL A 164 -5.16 15.92 6.31
N ILE A 165 -4.19 15.23 5.70
CA ILE A 165 -3.13 14.47 6.38
C ILE A 165 -2.40 15.33 7.41
N ARG A 166 -1.92 16.51 7.00
CA ARG A 166 -1.21 17.45 7.87
C ARG A 166 -2.07 17.83 9.09
N ILE A 167 -3.34 18.18 8.89
CA ILE A 167 -4.25 18.52 9.98
C ILE A 167 -4.43 17.32 10.92
N ALA A 168 -4.70 16.13 10.39
CA ALA A 168 -4.89 14.92 11.18
C ALA A 168 -3.64 14.56 12.03
N LEU A 169 -2.45 14.59 11.43
CA LEU A 169 -1.20 14.16 12.08
C LEU A 169 -0.56 15.20 13.00
N MET A 170 -0.83 16.49 12.76
CA MET A 170 -0.31 17.58 13.60
C MET A 170 -1.24 17.91 14.77
N MET A 171 -2.52 17.53 14.74
CA MET A 171 -3.49 17.85 15.81
C MET A 171 -3.60 16.75 16.86
N MET A 172 -2.57 16.60 17.70
CA MET A 172 -2.57 15.59 18.76
C MET A 172 -3.24 16.07 20.06
N PRO A 173 -4.00 15.22 20.77
CA PRO A 173 -4.50 15.53 22.11
C PRO A 173 -3.35 15.67 23.11
N CYS A 174 -3.58 16.39 24.21
CA CYS A 174 -2.62 16.47 25.31
C CYS A 174 -2.64 15.19 26.16
N ASP A 175 -1.45 14.64 26.47
CA ASP A 175 -1.29 13.37 27.20
C ASP A 175 -1.67 13.48 28.69
N LYS A 176 -1.85 14.69 29.21
CA LYS A 176 -2.36 14.89 30.56
C LYS A 176 -3.84 14.51 30.60
N GLU A 177 -4.16 13.46 31.36
CA GLU A 177 -5.54 13.05 31.66
C GLU A 177 -6.42 14.25 32.06
N GLY A 178 -7.66 14.26 31.57
CA GLY A 178 -8.61 15.35 31.78
C GLY A 178 -8.28 16.68 31.08
N CYS A 179 -7.15 16.82 30.39
CA CYS A 179 -6.81 18.07 29.70
C CYS A 179 -7.58 18.24 28.39
N GLY A 180 -7.67 17.16 27.59
CA GLY A 180 -8.44 17.07 26.32
C GLY A 180 -8.07 18.07 25.22
N LYS A 181 -7.04 18.90 25.41
CA LYS A 181 -6.73 20.00 24.50
C LYS A 181 -5.87 19.51 23.33
N GLN A 182 -6.41 19.59 22.13
CA GLN A 182 -5.63 19.44 20.89
C GLN A 182 -4.52 20.50 20.82
N THR A 183 -3.34 20.04 20.41
CA THR A 183 -2.09 20.79 20.34
C THR A 183 -1.44 20.51 18.99
N TYR A 184 -1.04 21.56 18.27
CA TYR A 184 -0.26 21.44 17.04
C TYR A 184 1.13 20.87 17.36
N VAL A 185 1.57 19.87 16.60
CA VAL A 185 2.92 19.32 16.68
C VAL A 185 3.63 19.42 15.33
N GLU A 186 4.91 19.81 15.36
CA GLU A 186 5.79 19.74 14.20
C GLU A 186 6.40 18.34 14.13
N ARG A 187 6.23 17.65 12.99
CA ARG A 187 6.92 16.39 12.67
C ARG A 187 8.12 16.68 11.79
N VAL A 188 9.26 16.10 12.11
CA VAL A 188 10.53 16.22 11.37
C VAL A 188 10.85 14.86 10.75
N ILE A 189 11.32 14.84 9.51
CA ILE A 189 11.83 13.65 8.82
C ILE A 189 13.34 13.82 8.56
N SER A 190 14.13 12.79 8.83
CA SER A 190 15.61 12.86 8.74
C SER A 190 16.16 12.26 7.44
N LYS A 191 15.67 11.06 7.05
CA LYS A 191 15.92 10.41 5.76
C LYS A 191 14.62 10.42 4.96
N LEU A 192 14.63 11.01 3.76
CA LEU A 192 13.50 10.90 2.83
C LEU A 192 13.47 9.48 2.26
N PRO A 193 12.34 8.76 2.30
CA PRO A 193 12.27 7.42 1.73
C PRO A 193 12.27 7.50 0.20
N PRO A 194 12.91 6.57 -0.52
CA PRO A 194 12.76 6.46 -1.97
C PRO A 194 11.29 6.30 -2.42
N VAL A 195 10.47 5.64 -1.60
CA VAL A 195 9.04 5.42 -1.81
C VAL A 195 8.25 5.91 -0.60
N PHE A 196 7.31 6.80 -0.81
CA PHE A 196 6.37 7.27 0.20
C PHE A 196 5.02 6.55 0.05
N THR A 197 4.58 5.84 1.08
CA THR A 197 3.34 5.06 1.06
C THR A 197 2.24 5.76 1.86
N ILE A 198 1.02 5.81 1.32
CA ILE A 198 -0.19 6.25 2.03
C ILE A 198 -1.20 5.10 2.00
N ALA A 199 -1.70 4.69 3.16
CA ALA A 199 -2.78 3.71 3.30
C ALA A 199 -4.07 4.44 3.67
N VAL A 200 -5.16 4.17 2.95
CA VAL A 200 -6.47 4.76 3.20
C VAL A 200 -7.29 3.79 4.04
N GLU A 201 -7.58 4.19 5.28
CA GLU A 201 -8.43 3.43 6.19
C GLU A 201 -9.89 3.82 5.96
N TRP A 202 -10.66 2.93 5.35
CA TRP A 202 -12.11 3.08 5.22
C TRP A 202 -12.80 2.68 6.53
N GLU A 203 -14.00 3.20 6.82
CA GLU A 203 -14.75 2.73 7.98
C GLU A 203 -15.54 1.44 7.63
N LYS A 204 -16.76 1.29 8.13
CA LYS A 204 -17.70 0.27 7.68
C LYS A 204 -18.97 0.97 7.19
N ASN A 205 -19.41 0.60 5.99
CA ASN A 205 -20.58 1.14 5.29
C ASN A 205 -20.37 2.54 4.67
N GLU A 206 -19.23 2.72 4.00
CA GLU A 206 -18.96 3.90 3.14
C GLU A 206 -20.10 4.11 2.15
N THR A 207 -20.52 5.36 2.03
CA THR A 207 -21.42 5.78 0.96
C THR A 207 -20.64 6.06 -0.33
N ASP A 208 -21.36 6.11 -1.45
CA ASP A 208 -20.79 6.57 -2.72
C ASP A 208 -20.23 8.00 -2.62
N GLU A 209 -20.78 8.81 -1.71
CA GLU A 209 -20.35 10.18 -1.42
C GLU A 209 -19.00 10.19 -0.68
N ASP A 210 -18.79 9.29 0.31
CA ASP A 210 -17.51 9.15 1.02
C ASP A 210 -16.37 8.70 0.08
N ILE A 211 -16.67 7.76 -0.83
CA ILE A 211 -15.72 7.31 -1.86
C ILE A 211 -15.40 8.46 -2.82
N PHE A 212 -16.41 9.20 -3.28
CA PHE A 212 -16.21 10.36 -4.15
C PHE A 212 -15.40 11.47 -3.48
N ALA A 213 -15.73 11.85 -2.24
CA ALA A 213 -15.01 12.85 -1.47
C ALA A 213 -13.53 12.44 -1.29
N THR A 214 -13.28 11.21 -0.85
CA THR A 214 -11.92 10.68 -0.64
C THR A 214 -11.12 10.61 -1.93
N THR A 215 -11.72 10.19 -3.04
CA THR A 215 -11.02 10.08 -4.32
C THR A 215 -10.79 11.42 -5.01
N SER A 216 -11.68 12.41 -4.80
CA SER A 216 -11.57 13.75 -5.39
C SER A 216 -10.36 14.57 -4.91
N VAL A 217 -9.81 14.23 -3.73
CA VAL A 217 -8.66 14.94 -3.13
C VAL A 217 -7.30 14.32 -3.47
N LEU A 218 -7.29 13.22 -4.24
CA LEU A 218 -6.08 12.51 -4.64
C LEU A 218 -5.34 13.24 -5.77
N SER A 219 -4.02 13.36 -5.61
CA SER A 219 -3.12 13.96 -6.60
C SER A 219 -2.11 12.93 -7.11
N THR A 220 -1.69 13.07 -8.37
CA THR A 220 -0.59 12.29 -8.95
C THR A 220 0.80 12.82 -8.56
N GLU A 221 0.89 14.05 -8.06
CA GLU A 221 2.12 14.66 -7.54
C GLU A 221 1.88 15.22 -6.14
N ILE A 222 2.82 14.97 -5.22
CA ILE A 222 2.77 15.44 -3.84
C ILE A 222 4.11 16.02 -3.41
N ASP A 223 4.09 16.94 -2.44
CA ASP A 223 5.29 17.45 -1.78
C ASP A 223 5.20 17.13 -0.27
N ILE A 224 5.96 16.15 0.20
CA ILE A 224 5.85 15.68 1.59
C ILE A 224 6.41 16.71 2.60
N SER A 225 7.03 17.80 2.13
CA SER A 225 7.35 18.96 2.99
C SER A 225 6.09 19.67 3.53
N GLU A 226 4.93 19.45 2.92
CA GLU A 226 3.65 19.90 3.47
C GLU A 226 3.27 19.15 4.76
N ILE A 227 3.78 17.94 4.98
CA ILE A 227 3.47 17.07 6.13
C ILE A 227 4.64 17.05 7.13
N PHE A 228 5.88 16.90 6.64
CA PHE A 228 7.08 16.77 7.45
C PHE A 228 8.06 17.90 7.19
N LYS A 229 8.64 18.45 8.24
CA LYS A 229 9.79 19.34 8.11
C LYS A 229 11.02 18.52 7.77
N TYR A 230 11.69 18.87 6.69
CA TYR A 230 12.97 18.31 6.25
C TYR A 230 14.02 19.42 6.24
N GLU A 231 15.23 19.14 6.72
CA GLU A 231 16.32 20.14 6.80
C GLU A 231 17.22 20.16 5.57
N GLY A 232 17.08 19.18 4.65
CA GLY A 232 17.76 19.17 3.36
C GLY A 232 17.01 19.97 2.28
N ASP A 233 17.39 19.76 1.03
CA ASP A 233 16.80 20.49 -0.10
C ASP A 233 15.37 20.01 -0.43
N SER A 234 14.43 20.96 -0.40
CA SER A 234 13.02 20.81 -0.80
C SER A 234 12.79 20.29 -2.23
N LEU A 235 13.78 20.35 -3.12
CA LEU A 235 13.67 19.72 -4.45
C LEU A 235 13.50 18.19 -4.35
N PHE A 236 13.98 17.58 -3.27
CA PHE A 236 13.88 16.15 -3.02
C PHE A 236 12.59 15.74 -2.28
N THR A 237 11.77 16.67 -1.77
CA THR A 237 10.52 16.31 -1.06
C THR A 237 9.34 16.04 -1.98
N LYS A 238 9.55 16.06 -3.30
CA LYS A 238 8.52 15.84 -4.32
C LYS A 238 8.45 14.38 -4.78
N TYR A 239 7.23 13.85 -4.84
CA TYR A 239 6.96 12.47 -5.23
C TYR A 239 5.83 12.38 -6.26
N ARG A 240 5.84 11.31 -7.05
CA ARG A 240 4.84 10.97 -8.07
C ARG A 240 4.16 9.65 -7.77
N LEU A 241 2.83 9.61 -7.86
CA LEU A 241 2.06 8.38 -7.75
C LEU A 241 2.44 7.45 -8.91
N VAL A 242 2.93 6.24 -8.59
CA VAL A 242 3.36 5.25 -9.59
C VAL A 242 2.43 4.04 -9.66
N SER A 243 1.92 3.60 -8.51
CA SER A 243 0.96 2.51 -8.41
C SER A 243 0.08 2.64 -7.16
N MET A 244 -1.02 1.90 -7.15
CA MET A 244 -1.92 1.78 -6.01
C MET A 244 -2.63 0.42 -6.00
N VAL A 245 -2.88 -0.08 -4.80
CA VAL A 245 -3.77 -1.22 -4.52
C VAL A 245 -5.16 -0.65 -4.29
N CYS A 246 -6.14 -1.19 -5.00
CA CYS A 246 -7.53 -0.76 -4.94
C CYS A 246 -8.47 -1.94 -4.69
N TRP A 247 -9.51 -1.73 -3.88
CA TRP A 247 -10.63 -2.64 -3.70
C TRP A 247 -11.79 -2.24 -4.63
N HIS A 248 -12.40 -3.24 -5.28
CA HIS A 248 -13.57 -3.06 -6.14
C HIS A 248 -14.56 -4.20 -5.88
N GLY A 249 -15.54 -3.94 -5.02
CA GLY A 249 -16.65 -4.86 -4.71
C GLY A 249 -16.21 -6.10 -3.92
N ASP A 250 -15.66 -7.06 -4.64
CA ASP A 250 -15.28 -8.42 -4.21
C ASP A 250 -13.82 -8.79 -4.54
N GLN A 251 -13.08 -7.93 -5.25
CA GLN A 251 -11.70 -8.21 -5.68
C GLN A 251 -10.76 -7.01 -5.55
N TYR A 252 -9.47 -7.32 -5.38
CA TYR A 252 -8.38 -6.35 -5.45
C TYR A 252 -7.94 -6.11 -6.91
N SER A 253 -7.44 -4.90 -7.16
CA SER A 253 -6.87 -4.48 -8.45
C SER A 253 -5.64 -3.61 -8.24
N CYS A 254 -4.68 -3.69 -9.16
CA CYS A 254 -3.54 -2.78 -9.21
C CYS A 254 -3.83 -1.71 -10.26
N ILE A 255 -3.67 -0.44 -9.91
CA ILE A 255 -3.69 0.67 -10.89
C ILE A 255 -2.31 1.30 -10.90
N ALA A 256 -1.69 1.38 -12.07
CA ALA A 256 -0.32 1.86 -12.23
C ALA A 256 -0.16 2.79 -13.44
N TYR A 257 0.82 3.67 -13.37
CA TYR A 257 1.15 4.60 -14.44
C TYR A 257 2.26 4.02 -15.35
N GLU A 258 1.86 3.51 -16.51
CA GLU A 258 2.68 2.72 -17.42
C GLU A 258 2.64 3.31 -18.83
N ASN A 259 3.79 3.40 -19.50
CA ASN A 259 3.87 3.85 -20.89
C ASN A 259 3.15 5.19 -21.17
N ARG A 260 3.15 6.09 -20.19
CA ARG A 260 2.47 7.42 -20.19
C ARG A 260 0.93 7.36 -20.10
N SER A 261 0.37 6.29 -19.55
CA SER A 261 -1.06 6.12 -19.29
C SER A 261 -1.30 5.40 -17.97
N TRP A 262 -2.44 5.65 -17.33
CA TRP A 262 -2.92 4.78 -16.26
C TRP A 262 -3.47 3.49 -16.86
N VAL A 263 -3.19 2.37 -16.18
CA VAL A 263 -3.61 1.01 -16.53
C VAL A 263 -4.11 0.33 -15.25
N ILE A 264 -5.25 -0.34 -15.35
CA ILE A 264 -5.79 -1.20 -14.27
C ILE A 264 -5.53 -2.67 -14.59
N HIS A 265 -5.13 -3.44 -13.59
CA HIS A 265 -4.86 -4.88 -13.67
C HIS A 265 -5.80 -5.62 -12.72
N PHE A 266 -6.63 -6.50 -13.27
CA PHE A 266 -7.54 -7.40 -12.55
C PHE A 266 -7.07 -8.84 -12.79
N GLY A 267 -6.30 -9.39 -11.84
CA GLY A 267 -5.66 -10.69 -12.00
C GLY A 267 -4.78 -10.75 -13.25
N ILE A 268 -5.23 -11.49 -14.27
CA ILE A 268 -4.52 -11.69 -15.55
C ILE A 268 -4.87 -10.59 -16.58
N GLN A 269 -6.02 -9.92 -16.45
CA GLN A 269 -6.47 -8.91 -17.42
C GLN A 269 -5.90 -7.53 -17.09
N ASN A 270 -5.62 -6.74 -18.12
CA ASN A 270 -5.32 -5.32 -17.99
C ASN A 270 -6.16 -4.45 -18.95
N GLU A 271 -6.51 -3.25 -18.50
CA GLU A 271 -7.25 -2.26 -19.29
C GLU A 271 -6.55 -0.89 -19.19
N VAL A 272 -6.37 -0.23 -20.34
CA VAL A 272 -5.80 1.12 -20.41
C VAL A 272 -6.87 2.13 -20.04
N ILE A 273 -6.71 2.81 -18.90
CA ILE A 273 -7.63 3.84 -18.43
C ILE A 273 -7.45 5.15 -19.22
N GLY A 274 -6.19 5.58 -19.41
CA GLY A 274 -5.86 6.87 -20.01
C GLY A 274 -5.28 7.86 -18.99
N ASP A 275 -5.82 9.08 -18.93
CA ASP A 275 -5.35 10.14 -18.03
C ASP A 275 -5.90 10.04 -16.59
N TRP A 276 -5.42 10.90 -15.69
CA TRP A 276 -5.84 10.92 -14.29
C TRP A 276 -7.32 11.27 -14.09
N ASN A 277 -7.88 12.19 -14.89
CA ASN A 277 -9.31 12.53 -14.80
C ASN A 277 -10.17 11.30 -15.15
N ARG A 278 -9.68 10.45 -16.05
CA ARG A 278 -10.33 9.19 -16.40
C ARG A 278 -10.21 8.14 -15.29
N VAL A 279 -9.11 8.10 -14.52
CA VAL A 279 -9.01 7.28 -13.28
C VAL A 279 -10.08 7.72 -12.28
N LEU A 280 -10.13 9.02 -11.94
CA LEU A 280 -11.13 9.56 -11.00
C LEU A 280 -12.57 9.30 -11.47
N SER A 281 -12.82 9.38 -12.79
CA SER A 281 -14.12 9.06 -13.38
C SER A 281 -14.49 7.58 -13.21
N ILE A 282 -13.52 6.67 -13.31
CA ILE A 282 -13.74 5.23 -13.08
C ILE A 282 -13.94 4.94 -11.60
N PHE A 283 -13.23 5.63 -10.70
CA PHE A 283 -13.41 5.50 -9.25
C PHE A 283 -14.84 5.82 -8.83
N ALA A 284 -15.38 6.95 -9.27
CA ALA A 284 -16.77 7.30 -9.02
C ALA A 284 -17.77 6.32 -9.69
N LYS A 285 -17.52 5.91 -10.93
CA LYS A 285 -18.43 5.03 -11.69
C LYS A 285 -18.50 3.60 -11.15
N LEU A 286 -17.37 3.03 -10.76
CA LEU A 286 -17.22 1.64 -10.34
C LEU A 286 -17.11 1.48 -8.82
N LYS A 287 -17.15 2.59 -8.06
CA LYS A 287 -17.00 2.58 -6.59
C LYS A 287 -15.68 1.97 -6.13
N ILE A 288 -14.61 2.23 -6.89
CA ILE A 288 -13.27 1.73 -6.55
C ILE A 288 -12.76 2.53 -5.34
N ARG A 289 -12.33 1.79 -4.32
CA ARG A 289 -11.68 2.35 -3.14
C ARG A 289 -10.17 2.14 -3.26
N PRO A 290 -9.33 3.18 -3.40
CA PRO A 290 -7.90 3.03 -3.17
C PRO A 290 -7.66 2.64 -1.70
N GLU A 291 -6.88 1.59 -1.49
CA GLU A 291 -6.52 1.07 -0.16
C GLU A 291 -5.07 1.45 0.19
N ILE A 292 -4.16 1.39 -0.78
CA ILE A 292 -2.74 1.76 -0.62
C ILE A 292 -2.24 2.49 -1.87
N LEU A 293 -1.57 3.63 -1.68
CA LEU A 293 -0.97 4.46 -2.72
C LEU A 293 0.55 4.50 -2.57
N PHE A 294 1.29 4.22 -3.63
CA PHE A 294 2.75 4.26 -3.67
C PHE A 294 3.23 5.45 -4.50
N PHE A 295 3.92 6.37 -3.84
CA PHE A 295 4.53 7.54 -4.45
C PHE A 295 6.05 7.38 -4.51
N GLU A 296 6.66 7.62 -5.67
CA GLU A 296 8.10 7.50 -5.89
C GLU A 296 8.77 8.88 -5.96
N ASN A 297 9.96 9.00 -5.39
CA ASN A 297 10.72 10.25 -5.36
C ASN A 297 11.12 10.71 -6.78
N VAL A 298 10.77 11.95 -7.16
CA VAL A 298 11.00 12.45 -8.53
C VAL A 298 12.50 12.51 -8.88
N MET A 299 13.34 12.95 -7.95
CA MET A 299 14.78 13.07 -8.16
C MET A 299 15.52 11.74 -8.07
N GLY A 300 14.97 10.74 -7.38
CA GLY A 300 15.46 9.36 -7.45
C GLY A 300 15.27 8.75 -8.85
N ARG A 301 14.10 8.99 -9.45
CA ARG A 301 13.75 8.46 -10.78
C ARG A 301 14.57 9.09 -11.91
N ASP A 302 14.77 10.40 -11.89
CA ASP A 302 15.50 11.10 -12.96
C ASP A 302 17.00 10.72 -12.99
N GLN A 303 17.60 10.39 -11.83
CA GLN A 303 18.97 9.87 -11.78
C GLN A 303 19.11 8.52 -12.50
N ILE A 304 18.15 7.60 -12.32
CA ILE A 304 18.11 6.29 -13.02
C ILE A 304 18.00 6.48 -14.54
N VAL A 305 17.21 7.46 -15.01
CA VAL A 305 17.03 7.73 -16.45
C VAL A 305 18.25 8.43 -17.06
N SER A 306 18.99 9.24 -16.29
CA SER A 306 20.19 9.96 -16.75
C SER A 306 21.47 9.12 -16.82
N GLY A 307 21.42 7.84 -16.43
CA GLY A 307 22.58 6.93 -16.37
C GLY A 307 22.89 6.14 -17.65
N ASN A 308 22.20 6.42 -18.77
CA ASN A 308 22.37 5.74 -20.08
C ASN A 308 22.97 6.69 -21.15
#